data_AF-A0A6B2T9F0-F1
#
_entry.id   AF-A0A6B2T9F0-F1
#
_cell.length_a   1.000
_cell.length_b   1.000
_cell.length_c   1.000
_cell.angle_alpha   90.00
_cell.angle_beta   90.00
_cell.angle_gamma   90.00
#
_symmetry.space_group_name_H-M   'P 1'
#
loop_
_entity.id
_entity.type
_entity.pdbx_description
1 polymer ?
#
loop_
_entity_poly.entity_id
_entity_poly.type
_entity_poly.pdbx_seq_one_letter_code
_entity_poly.pdbx_strand_id
1 'polypeptide(L)' 'MTSTDSVQKAPAKDPWELPDVSGLVVGVLGGTGDQGRGLAYRLARAGQKVIIGSRAAERA' A
#
# COMPACT_ATOMS: atom_id res chain seq x y z
N MET A 1 -13.86 15.32 47.97
CA MET A 1 -12.70 15.72 47.14
C MET A 1 -11.85 14.48 46.97
N THR A 2 -11.55 13.91 45.81
CA THR A 2 -11.88 14.11 44.39
C THR A 2 -11.53 12.77 43.77
N SER A 3 -12.42 12.21 42.96
CA SER A 3 -12.26 10.93 42.29
C SER A 3 -11.01 10.91 41.42
N THR A 4 -10.22 9.86 41.52
CA THR A 4 -9.14 9.54 40.58
C THR A 4 -9.78 9.05 39.29
N ASP A 5 -10.00 9.97 38.34
CA ASP A 5 -10.30 9.63 36.95
C ASP A 5 -9.04 9.03 36.31
N SER A 6 -8.97 7.70 36.28
CA SER A 6 -8.04 7.00 35.40
C SER A 6 -8.57 7.10 33.97
N VAL A 7 -8.02 8.05 33.22
CA VAL A 7 -8.22 8.10 31.77
C VAL A 7 -7.62 6.83 31.17
N GLN A 8 -8.45 5.82 30.93
CA GLN A 8 -8.08 4.65 30.16
C GLN A 8 -7.77 5.08 28.74
N LYS A 9 -6.47 5.12 28.41
CA LYS A 9 -5.98 5.25 27.05
C LYS A 9 -6.51 4.04 26.27
N ALA A 10 -7.27 4.30 25.20
CA ALA A 10 -7.75 3.26 24.29
C ALA A 10 -6.59 2.33 23.92
N PRO A 11 -6.80 1.00 23.86
CA PRO A 11 -5.73 0.07 23.52
C PRO A 11 -5.09 0.53 22.22
N ALA A 12 -3.77 0.70 22.23
CA ALA A 12 -3.02 1.02 21.04
C ALA A 12 -3.31 -0.08 20.00
N LYS A 13 -3.72 0.30 18.79
CA LYS A 13 -3.91 -0.64 17.68
C LYS A 13 -2.71 -1.59 17.60
N ASP A 14 -2.98 -2.88 17.35
CA ASP A 14 -1.93 -3.87 17.17
C ASP A 14 -0.99 -3.39 16.04
N PRO A 15 0.34 -3.28 16.27
CA PRO A 15 1.27 -2.84 15.24
C PRO A 15 1.31 -3.75 14.00
N TRP A 16 0.75 -4.97 14.07
CA TRP A 16 0.71 -5.93 12.98
C TRP A 16 -0.62 -5.95 12.22
N GLU A 17 -1.64 -5.22 12.70
CA GLU A 17 -2.90 -5.09 11.98
C GLU A 17 -2.71 -4.17 10.77
N LEU A 18 -2.86 -4.75 9.58
CA LEU A 18 -2.75 -4.01 8.32
C LEU A 18 -4.14 -3.68 7.76
N PRO A 19 -4.32 -2.50 7.16
CA PRO A 19 -5.57 -2.19 6.47
C PRO A 19 -5.74 -3.07 5.23
N ASP A 20 -6.99 -3.30 4.84
CA ASP A 20 -7.28 -3.89 3.53
C ASP A 20 -6.90 -2.92 2.41
N VAL A 21 -6.08 -3.40 1.47
CA VAL A 21 -5.59 -2.65 0.31
C VAL A 21 -6.02 -3.28 -1.02
N SER A 22 -6.81 -4.34 -0.98
CA SER A 22 -7.21 -5.13 -2.16
C SER A 22 -7.91 -4.29 -3.25
N GLY A 23 -8.63 -3.24 -2.86
CA GLY A 23 -9.33 -2.33 -3.77
C GLY A 23 -8.49 -1.19 -4.38
N LEU A 24 -7.22 -1.05 -4.00
CA LEU A 24 -6.37 0.05 -4.49
C LEU A 24 -5.88 -0.19 -5.94
N VAL A 25 -5.42 0.87 -6.60
CA VAL A 25 -4.73 0.77 -7.89
C VAL A 25 -3.33 1.33 -7.71
N VAL A 26 -2.31 0.61 -8.20
CA VAL A 26 -0.90 1.00 -8.04
C VAL A 26 -0.34 1.53 -9.34
N GLY A 27 0.12 2.78 -9.35
CA GLY A 27 0.88 3.36 -10.45
C GLY A 27 2.39 3.22 -10.23
N VAL A 28 3.11 2.67 -11.21
CA VAL A 28 4.57 2.47 -11.14
C VAL A 28 5.26 3.38 -12.15
N LEU A 29 5.73 4.55 -11.71
CA LEU A 29 6.48 5.48 -12.57
C LEU A 29 7.88 4.93 -12.87
N GLY A 30 8.30 5.03 -14.14
CA GLY A 30 9.52 4.36 -14.59
C GLY A 30 9.38 2.83 -14.59
N GLY A 31 8.15 2.31 -14.61
CA GLY A 31 7.84 0.90 -14.40
C GLY A 31 8.43 -0.05 -15.45
N THR A 32 8.92 0.46 -16.56
CA THR A 32 9.49 -0.34 -17.66
C THR A 32 10.86 -0.96 -17.36
N GLY A 33 11.60 -0.43 -16.38
CA GLY A 33 12.89 -0.99 -15.95
C GLY A 33 12.73 -2.22 -15.05
N ASP A 34 13.83 -2.91 -14.74
CA ASP A 34 13.79 -4.22 -14.06
C ASP A 34 13.11 -4.16 -12.68
N GLN A 35 13.42 -3.14 -11.87
CA GLN A 35 12.79 -2.95 -10.56
C GLN A 35 11.28 -2.72 -10.70
N GLY A 36 10.89 -1.78 -11.58
CA GLY A 36 9.50 -1.43 -11.80
C GLY A 36 8.68 -2.62 -12.31
N ARG A 37 9.25 -3.38 -13.25
CA ARG A 37 8.64 -4.58 -13.82
C ARG A 37 8.51 -5.69 -12.79
N GLY A 38 9.55 -5.92 -11.98
CA GLY A 38 9.53 -6.91 -10.91
C GLY A 38 8.46 -6.59 -9.84
N LEU A 39 8.38 -5.33 -9.43
CA LEU A 39 7.35 -4.86 -8.49
C LEU A 39 5.95 -5.02 -9.06
N ALA A 40 5.73 -4.53 -10.29
CA ALA A 40 4.45 -4.62 -10.97
C ALA A 40 4.01 -6.07 -11.15
N TYR A 41 4.93 -6.96 -11.54
CA TYR A 41 4.66 -8.39 -11.68
C TYR A 41 4.20 -9.00 -10.36
N ARG A 42 4.87 -8.71 -9.24
CA ARG A 42 4.51 -9.25 -7.93
C ARG A 42 3.14 -8.77 -7.47
N LEU A 43 2.86 -7.47 -7.62
CA LEU A 43 1.58 -6.87 -7.23
C LEU A 43 0.43 -7.37 -8.10
N ALA A 44 0.62 -7.42 -9.42
CA ALA A 44 -0.37 -7.97 -10.34
C ALA A 44 -0.66 -9.44 -10.05
N ARG A 45 0.38 -10.24 -9.77
CA ARG A 45 0.23 -11.64 -9.38
C ARG A 45 -0.50 -11.82 -8.05
N ALA A 46 -0.43 -10.84 -7.15
CA ALA A 46 -1.20 -10.80 -5.91
C ALA A 46 -2.66 -10.34 -6.11
N GLY A 47 -3.07 -10.01 -7.34
CA GLY A 47 -4.43 -9.57 -7.67
C GLY A 47 -4.62 -8.06 -7.73
N GLN A 48 -3.56 -7.27 -7.50
CA GLN A 48 -3.65 -5.82 -7.56
C GLN A 48 -3.75 -5.32 -9.01
N LYS A 49 -4.59 -4.32 -9.25
CA LYS A 49 -4.55 -3.57 -10.50
C LYS A 49 -3.33 -2.65 -10.53
N VAL A 50 -2.47 -2.82 -11.53
CA VAL A 50 -1.23 -2.04 -11.68
C VAL A 50 -1.23 -1.28 -13.01
N ILE A 51 -0.77 -0.02 -12.99
CA ILE A 51 -0.57 0.84 -14.15
C ILE A 51 0.92 1.12 -14.30
N ILE A 52 1.50 0.78 -15.45
CA ILE A 52 2.91 1.05 -15.76
C ILE A 52 3.04 2.46 -16.33
N GLY A 53 3.91 3.27 -15.73
CA GLY A 53 4.23 4.61 -16.20
C GLY A 53 5.54 4.63 -17.00
N SER A 54 5.50 5.25 -18.18
CA SER A 54 6.65 5.49 -19.06
C SER A 54 6.60 6.90 -19.65
N ARG A 55 7.77 7.44 -20.00
CA ARG A 55 7.87 8.70 -20.78
C ARG A 55 7.36 8.54 -22.21
N ALA A 56 7.36 7.31 -22.71
CA ALA A 56 6.87 6.89 -24.02
C ALA A 56 5.75 5.87 -23.78
N ALA A 57 4.49 6.25 -24.08
CA ALA A 57 3.31 5.46 -23.69
C ALA A 57 3.31 4.06 -24.30
N GLU A 58 3.84 3.91 -25.51
CA GLU A 58 3.99 2.65 -26.24
C GLU A 58 4.96 1.66 -25.59
N ARG A 59 5.78 2.10 -24.63
CA ARG A 59 6.70 1.22 -23.89
C ARG A 59 6.13 0.68 -22.59
N ALA A 60 5.02 1.25 -22.11
CA ALA A 60 4.36 0.83 -20.88
C ALA A 60 3.47 -0.39 -21.13
#